data_AF-A0A515A4H4-F1
#
_entry.id   AF-A0A515A4H4-F1
#
_cell.length_a   1.000
_cell.length_b   1.000
_cell.length_c   1.000
_cell.angle_alpha   90.00
_cell.angle_beta   90.00
_cell.angle_gamma   90.00
#
_symmetry.space_group_name_H-M   'P 1'
#
loop_
_entity.id
_entity.type
_entity.pdbx_description
1 polymer ?
#
loop_
_entity_poly.entity_id
_entity_poly.type
_entity_poly.pdbx_seq_one_letter_code
_entity_poly.pdbx_strand_id
1 'polypeptide(L)'
;MTHPRFYVLVLLVVSAGWLSGCSSSADQLDEQISDALDDNTIDVTEADALRVFVGQESKELGKDKKTAALLTPDGKLEESALLAYIKRNRTYRKLAKEGKTPAVKLSGAVASSKPMRLKLYLEASGSMFPYDAPGGNGAFKRTLNDVLTEFDAVNPGQGKLFVVNTEVNDLGLTLPQFFKEKNIFTVAKTKGKTTSTDFEKIFTDILSNTSGDDLSILVSDLIYSDANLTGMSAQKTLDAASSLLTTVFNPYASTHSMLVLKFNADFDGTYYSWNNAKKKYTGERPYYLCLIGRNETMQRLYQDQAYQTIRRFDQLPGFSDSWFFGRDEKATTPFYSILVTDPARKGRFKRSDDEVRSHAKAVHAITDIQPDVTDKSLTIPVAVDLSALRVPASLLTDASQYAVEGKDNFKVSAVQTYSGANGTTHKLVLTTDKPARGERTATIRLRRQFPPRWIANTNTTNDAAPDANSTFGLQNLLQGVERAYNPNNQTEYFTLTIKLN
;
A
#
# COMPACT_ATOMS: atom_id res chain seq x y z
N MET A 1 -4.35 -12.40 -29.91
CA MET A 1 -5.01 -11.31 -30.65
C MET A 1 -5.38 -10.24 -29.64
N THR A 2 -4.60 -9.17 -29.61
CA THR A 2 -4.73 -8.03 -28.70
C THR A 2 -5.91 -7.16 -29.12
N HIS A 3 -6.98 -7.11 -28.32
CA HIS A 3 -8.07 -6.18 -28.54
C HIS A 3 -7.64 -4.74 -28.16
N PRO A 4 -8.18 -3.70 -28.83
CA PRO A 4 -7.89 -2.29 -28.54
C PRO A 4 -8.50 -1.77 -27.22
N ARG A 5 -8.94 -2.69 -26.34
CA ARG A 5 -9.74 -2.50 -25.11
C ARG A 5 -9.10 -1.59 -24.04
N PHE A 6 -7.81 -1.33 -24.09
CA PHE A 6 -7.09 -0.72 -22.96
C PHE A 6 -6.94 0.81 -23.03
N TYR A 7 -7.16 1.41 -24.21
CA TYR A 7 -6.90 2.84 -24.40
C TYR A 7 -8.14 3.72 -24.19
N VAL A 8 -9.34 3.24 -24.49
CA VAL A 8 -10.54 4.11 -24.51
C VAL A 8 -11.01 4.50 -23.10
N LEU A 9 -11.04 3.55 -22.15
CA LEU A 9 -11.45 3.85 -20.76
C LEU A 9 -10.38 4.68 -20.01
N VAL A 10 -9.10 4.46 -20.31
CA VAL A 10 -7.97 5.20 -19.69
C VAL A 10 -7.87 6.63 -20.25
N LEU A 11 -8.17 6.85 -21.54
CA LEU A 11 -8.18 8.19 -22.14
C LEU A 11 -9.33 9.07 -21.61
N LEU A 12 -10.47 8.49 -21.24
CA LEU A 12 -11.58 9.24 -20.64
C LEU A 12 -11.27 9.76 -19.23
N VAL A 13 -10.41 9.08 -18.46
CA VAL A 13 -9.91 9.58 -17.17
C VAL A 13 -8.91 10.74 -17.36
N VAL A 14 -8.26 10.84 -18.53
CA VAL A 14 -7.23 11.86 -18.84
C VAL A 14 -7.83 13.19 -19.35
N SER A 15 -9.10 13.25 -19.75
CA SER A 15 -9.73 14.47 -20.29
C SER A 15 -10.56 15.26 -19.28
N ALA A 16 -10.09 15.46 -18.05
CA ALA A 16 -10.63 16.51 -17.18
C ALA A 16 -10.10 17.93 -17.53
N GLY A 17 -9.21 18.02 -18.53
CA GLY A 17 -8.70 19.28 -19.07
C GLY A 17 -9.16 19.50 -20.51
N TRP A 18 -10.24 20.27 -20.66
CA TRP A 18 -10.60 21.00 -21.88
C TRP A 18 -10.82 20.16 -23.15
N LEU A 19 -12.07 19.73 -23.39
CA LEU A 19 -12.73 19.74 -24.71
C LEU A 19 -14.26 19.55 -24.54
N SER A 20 -14.97 20.67 -24.53
CA SER A 20 -16.31 20.90 -25.09
C SER A 20 -17.32 19.73 -25.16
N GLY A 21 -17.97 19.43 -24.04
CA GLY A 21 -19.26 18.72 -23.97
C GLY A 21 -19.81 18.78 -22.55
N CYS A 22 -20.96 19.42 -22.33
CA CYS A 22 -21.60 19.49 -21.00
C CYS A 22 -22.23 18.14 -20.62
N SER A 23 -21.44 17.11 -20.38
CA SER A 23 -21.91 15.86 -19.74
C SER A 23 -21.80 16.01 -18.23
N SER A 24 -22.87 15.71 -17.47
CA SER A 24 -22.80 15.68 -16.01
C SER A 24 -21.97 14.48 -15.52
N SER A 25 -21.44 14.50 -14.29
CA SER A 25 -20.71 13.36 -13.71
C SER A 25 -21.58 12.08 -13.68
N ALA A 26 -22.90 12.23 -13.58
CA ALA A 26 -23.84 11.11 -13.67
C ALA A 26 -23.91 10.51 -15.10
N ASP A 27 -23.87 11.35 -16.14
CA ASP A 27 -23.85 10.88 -17.53
C ASP A 27 -22.53 10.18 -17.86
N GLN A 28 -21.41 10.71 -17.36
CA GLN A 28 -20.09 10.10 -17.50
C GLN A 28 -20.01 8.73 -16.79
N LEU A 29 -20.61 8.59 -15.61
CA LEU A 29 -20.72 7.30 -14.94
C LEU A 29 -21.55 6.30 -15.77
N ASP A 30 -22.66 6.74 -16.36
CA ASP A 30 -23.49 5.89 -17.22
C ASP A 30 -22.77 5.46 -18.52
N GLU A 31 -21.92 6.34 -19.06
CA GLU A 31 -21.05 6.04 -20.21
C GLU A 31 -19.99 5.00 -19.84
N GLN A 32 -19.23 5.20 -18.75
CA GLN A 32 -18.23 4.22 -18.30
C GLN A 32 -18.84 2.84 -18.00
N ILE A 33 -20.06 2.79 -17.42
CA ILE A 33 -20.78 1.53 -17.23
C ILE A 33 -21.16 0.90 -18.57
N SER A 34 -21.56 1.71 -19.56
CA SER A 34 -21.91 1.21 -20.89
C SER A 34 -20.70 0.62 -21.60
N ASP A 35 -19.57 1.32 -21.56
CA ASP A 35 -18.30 0.87 -22.15
C ASP A 35 -17.80 -0.43 -21.48
N ALA A 36 -17.88 -0.50 -20.15
CA ALA A 36 -17.54 -1.71 -19.40
C ALA A 36 -18.47 -2.90 -19.72
N LEU A 37 -19.64 -2.67 -20.32
CA LEU A 37 -20.60 -3.73 -20.67
C LEU A 37 -20.47 -4.20 -22.12
N ASP A 38 -19.52 -3.68 -22.90
CA ASP A 38 -19.33 -4.05 -24.30
C ASP A 38 -19.11 -5.55 -24.53
N ASP A 39 -18.52 -6.26 -23.56
CA ASP A 39 -18.33 -7.71 -23.63
C ASP A 39 -19.26 -8.51 -22.70
N ASN A 40 -20.34 -7.87 -22.25
CA ASN A 40 -21.37 -8.44 -21.40
C ASN A 40 -20.87 -8.89 -20.00
N THR A 41 -19.72 -8.40 -19.56
CA THR A 41 -19.18 -8.65 -18.21
C THR A 41 -18.57 -7.35 -17.67
N ILE A 42 -18.84 -7.02 -16.41
CA ILE A 42 -18.02 -6.05 -15.66
C ILE A 42 -17.14 -6.87 -14.73
N ASP A 43 -15.83 -6.86 -14.97
CA ASP A 43 -14.85 -7.49 -14.11
C ASP A 43 -14.45 -6.58 -12.92
N VAL A 44 -13.59 -7.09 -12.02
CA VAL A 44 -13.19 -6.34 -10.81
C VAL A 44 -12.33 -5.12 -11.16
N THR A 45 -11.59 -5.16 -12.26
CA THR A 45 -10.77 -4.02 -12.71
C THR A 45 -11.67 -2.89 -13.18
N GLU A 46 -12.69 -3.21 -13.98
CA GLU A 46 -13.68 -2.24 -14.44
C GLU A 46 -14.53 -1.73 -13.27
N ALA A 47 -14.94 -2.62 -12.36
CA ALA A 47 -15.64 -2.22 -11.14
C ALA A 47 -14.82 -1.23 -10.31
N ASP A 48 -13.51 -1.44 -10.18
CA ASP A 48 -12.63 -0.51 -9.47
C ASP A 48 -12.44 0.82 -10.18
N ALA A 49 -12.40 0.84 -11.52
CA ALA A 49 -12.40 2.08 -12.27
C ALA A 49 -13.67 2.91 -11.96
N LEU A 50 -14.83 2.24 -11.91
CA LEU A 50 -16.09 2.86 -11.49
C LEU A 50 -16.03 3.36 -10.04
N ARG A 51 -15.44 2.59 -9.11
CA ARG A 51 -15.25 3.03 -7.70
C ARG A 51 -14.41 4.29 -7.60
N VAL A 52 -13.28 4.31 -8.32
CA VAL A 52 -12.37 5.46 -8.35
C VAL A 52 -13.09 6.69 -8.88
N PHE A 53 -13.80 6.54 -10.00
CA PHE A 53 -14.59 7.63 -10.58
C PHE A 53 -15.63 8.17 -9.59
N VAL A 54 -16.40 7.27 -8.95
CA VAL A 54 -17.40 7.68 -7.95
C VAL A 54 -16.75 8.37 -6.74
N GLY A 55 -15.57 7.93 -6.32
CA GLY A 55 -14.80 8.59 -5.26
C GLY A 55 -14.36 10.01 -5.65
N GLN A 56 -13.81 10.17 -6.85
CA GLN A 56 -13.37 11.46 -7.40
C GLN A 56 -14.54 12.44 -7.55
N GLU A 57 -15.65 11.98 -8.09
CA GLU A 57 -16.84 12.79 -8.40
C GLU A 57 -17.88 12.80 -7.26
N SER A 58 -17.52 12.30 -6.08
CA SER A 58 -18.44 12.09 -4.95
C SER A 58 -19.26 13.34 -4.58
N LYS A 59 -18.68 14.54 -4.68
CA LYS A 59 -19.38 15.80 -4.38
C LYS A 59 -20.48 16.11 -5.40
N GLU A 60 -20.24 15.88 -6.69
CA GLU A 60 -21.22 16.18 -7.74
C GLU A 60 -22.26 15.06 -7.84
N LEU A 61 -21.83 13.80 -7.76
CA LEU A 61 -22.73 12.63 -7.68
C LEU A 61 -23.64 12.69 -6.44
N GLY A 62 -23.14 13.19 -5.31
CA GLY A 62 -23.93 13.38 -4.09
C GLY A 62 -25.05 14.41 -4.20
N LYS A 63 -24.95 15.37 -5.14
CA LYS A 63 -25.99 16.39 -5.41
C LYS A 63 -27.04 15.91 -6.41
N ASP A 64 -26.69 14.95 -7.26
CA ASP A 64 -27.59 14.45 -8.30
C ASP A 64 -28.55 13.38 -7.75
N LYS A 65 -29.85 13.53 -8.03
CA LYS A 65 -30.89 12.65 -7.48
C LYS A 65 -30.78 11.19 -7.92
N LYS A 66 -30.17 10.91 -9.08
CA LYS A 66 -30.02 9.54 -9.60
C LYS A 66 -28.86 8.80 -8.93
N THR A 67 -27.81 9.55 -8.58
CA THR A 67 -26.53 9.02 -8.11
C THR A 67 -26.28 9.26 -6.62
N ALA A 68 -27.04 10.12 -5.94
CA ALA A 68 -26.87 10.40 -4.51
C ALA A 68 -26.95 9.15 -3.62
N ALA A 69 -27.75 8.16 -4.02
CA ALA A 69 -27.86 6.89 -3.29
C ALA A 69 -26.61 6.00 -3.37
N LEU A 70 -25.66 6.31 -4.27
CA LEU A 70 -24.36 5.64 -4.34
C LEU A 70 -23.49 5.97 -3.12
N LEU A 71 -23.80 7.04 -2.40
CA LEU A 71 -22.94 7.58 -1.35
C LEU A 71 -23.66 7.54 0.00
N THR A 72 -22.92 7.16 1.03
CA THR A 72 -23.32 7.35 2.41
C THR A 72 -23.35 8.84 2.78
N PRO A 73 -23.97 9.22 3.91
CA PRO A 73 -23.90 10.60 4.42
C PRO A 73 -22.47 11.11 4.66
N ASP A 74 -21.51 10.23 4.94
CA ASP A 74 -20.09 10.56 5.05
C ASP A 74 -19.33 10.51 3.71
N GLY A 75 -20.03 10.40 2.59
CA GLY A 75 -19.48 10.50 1.22
C GLY A 75 -18.75 9.25 0.74
N LYS A 76 -18.95 8.10 1.40
CA LYS A 76 -18.35 6.81 1.00
C LYS A 76 -19.26 6.06 0.05
N LEU A 77 -18.66 5.28 -0.84
CA LEU A 77 -19.41 4.46 -1.78
C LEU A 77 -20.12 3.30 -1.08
N GLU A 78 -21.41 3.15 -1.36
CA GLU A 78 -22.23 1.98 -1.00
C GLU A 78 -22.22 0.94 -2.14
N GLU A 79 -21.49 -0.16 -1.93
CA GLU A 79 -21.33 -1.25 -2.92
C GLU A 79 -22.66 -1.80 -3.46
N SER A 80 -23.63 -1.96 -2.58
CA SER A 80 -24.97 -2.45 -2.94
C SER A 80 -25.71 -1.46 -3.84
N ALA A 81 -25.51 -0.16 -3.63
CA ALA A 81 -26.08 0.90 -4.44
C ALA A 81 -25.38 1.00 -5.80
N LEU A 82 -24.05 0.83 -5.86
CA LEU A 82 -23.33 0.74 -7.13
C LEU A 82 -23.83 -0.42 -7.99
N LEU A 83 -24.00 -1.62 -7.40
CA LEU A 83 -24.56 -2.75 -8.12
C LEU A 83 -25.97 -2.45 -8.67
N ALA A 84 -26.81 -1.82 -7.83
CA ALA A 84 -28.16 -1.44 -8.22
C ALA A 84 -28.15 -0.40 -9.35
N TYR A 85 -27.21 0.55 -9.32
CA TYR A 85 -27.03 1.57 -10.35
C TYR A 85 -26.60 0.96 -11.69
N ILE A 86 -25.58 0.09 -11.68
CA ILE A 86 -25.13 -0.68 -12.86
C ILE A 86 -26.31 -1.44 -13.50
N LYS A 87 -27.12 -2.13 -12.68
CA LYS A 87 -28.30 -2.87 -13.18
C LYS A 87 -29.42 -1.97 -13.75
N ARG A 88 -29.41 -0.68 -13.41
CA ARG A 88 -30.36 0.31 -13.94
C ARG A 88 -29.86 0.97 -15.22
N ASN A 89 -28.57 0.88 -15.52
CA ASN A 89 -27.97 1.42 -16.74
C ASN A 89 -28.68 0.87 -18.00
N ARG A 90 -28.80 1.73 -19.02
CA ARG A 90 -29.54 1.43 -20.25
C ARG A 90 -28.96 0.23 -21.00
N THR A 91 -27.64 0.15 -21.08
CA THR A 91 -26.90 -0.92 -21.78
C THR A 91 -27.12 -2.26 -21.07
N TYR A 92 -26.99 -2.28 -19.74
CA TYR A 92 -27.27 -3.47 -18.93
C TYR A 92 -28.70 -3.98 -19.18
N ARG A 93 -29.70 -3.09 -19.10
CA ARG A 93 -31.11 -3.45 -19.29
C ARG A 93 -31.41 -3.94 -20.70
N LYS A 94 -30.74 -3.39 -21.71
CA LYS A 94 -30.86 -3.84 -23.10
C LYS A 94 -30.32 -5.27 -23.24
N LEU A 95 -29.10 -5.53 -22.78
CA LEU A 95 -28.47 -6.86 -22.82
C LEU A 95 -29.31 -7.92 -22.06
N ALA A 96 -29.80 -7.57 -20.86
CA ALA A 96 -30.66 -8.46 -20.08
C ALA A 96 -31.97 -8.81 -20.80
N LYS A 97 -32.60 -7.85 -21.51
CA LYS A 97 -33.80 -8.11 -22.32
C LYS A 97 -33.53 -9.01 -23.53
N GLU A 98 -32.30 -8.98 -24.06
CA GLU A 98 -31.84 -9.83 -25.16
C GLU A 98 -31.39 -11.23 -24.68
N GLY A 99 -31.62 -11.58 -23.41
CA GLY A 99 -31.23 -12.86 -22.81
C GLY A 99 -29.73 -12.96 -22.45
N LYS A 100 -28.98 -11.88 -22.62
CA LYS A 100 -27.56 -11.76 -22.26
C LYS A 100 -27.44 -11.02 -20.94
N THR A 101 -27.91 -11.60 -19.83
CA THR A 101 -27.78 -10.92 -18.52
C THR A 101 -26.29 -10.71 -18.20
N PRO A 102 -25.81 -9.46 -18.10
CA PRO A 102 -24.39 -9.22 -17.88
C PRO A 102 -23.94 -9.72 -16.51
N ALA A 103 -22.74 -10.32 -16.44
CA ALA A 103 -22.14 -10.72 -15.18
C ALA A 103 -21.39 -9.54 -14.56
N VAL A 104 -21.70 -9.18 -13.31
CA VAL A 104 -21.03 -8.06 -12.61
C VAL A 104 -20.25 -8.61 -11.41
N LYS A 105 -18.93 -8.49 -11.44
CA LYS A 105 -18.03 -8.93 -10.38
C LYS A 105 -17.50 -7.71 -9.64
N LEU A 106 -18.23 -7.29 -8.60
CA LEU A 106 -17.80 -6.16 -7.79
C LEU A 106 -16.64 -6.51 -6.85
N SER A 107 -16.61 -7.73 -6.30
CA SER A 107 -15.58 -8.10 -5.34
C SER A 107 -15.03 -9.50 -5.62
N GLY A 108 -13.83 -9.73 -5.11
CA GLY A 108 -13.09 -10.98 -5.23
C GLY A 108 -11.70 -10.72 -5.76
N ALA A 109 -10.72 -11.47 -5.27
CA ALA A 109 -9.43 -11.52 -5.93
C ALA A 109 -9.67 -12.02 -7.35
N VAL A 110 -9.43 -11.18 -8.36
CA VAL A 110 -9.16 -11.73 -9.69
C VAL A 110 -7.88 -12.50 -9.48
N ALA A 111 -7.98 -13.82 -9.32
CA ALA A 111 -6.84 -14.71 -9.40
C ALA A 111 -6.37 -14.66 -10.86
N SER A 112 -5.72 -13.56 -11.23
CA SER A 112 -5.05 -13.42 -12.50
C SER A 112 -3.84 -14.33 -12.44
N SER A 113 -3.81 -15.30 -13.34
CA SER A 113 -2.64 -16.15 -13.56
C SER A 113 -1.58 -15.45 -14.42
N LYS A 114 -1.86 -14.23 -14.92
CA LYS A 114 -0.94 -13.49 -15.77
C LYS A 114 0.22 -12.93 -14.93
N PRO A 115 1.46 -12.96 -15.44
CA PRO A 115 2.58 -12.29 -14.80
C PRO A 115 2.32 -10.79 -14.64
N MET A 116 2.82 -10.20 -13.55
CA MET A 116 2.75 -8.76 -13.32
C MET A 116 3.47 -7.98 -14.42
N ARG A 117 2.97 -6.78 -14.72
CA ARG A 117 3.57 -5.86 -15.69
C ARG A 117 4.18 -4.68 -14.94
N LEU A 118 5.49 -4.56 -15.02
CA LEU A 118 6.22 -3.50 -14.34
C LEU A 118 6.13 -2.17 -15.10
N LYS A 119 5.88 -1.07 -14.40
CA LYS A 119 6.02 0.30 -14.90
C LYS A 119 6.96 1.07 -13.98
N LEU A 120 8.18 1.35 -14.42
CA LEU A 120 9.13 2.16 -13.66
C LEU A 120 8.96 3.64 -14.03
N TYR A 121 8.79 4.49 -13.04
CA TYR A 121 8.70 5.94 -13.16
C TYR A 121 9.93 6.53 -12.46
N LEU A 122 10.93 6.96 -13.26
CA LEU A 122 12.13 7.59 -12.75
C LEU A 122 11.89 9.10 -12.62
N GLU A 123 11.86 9.60 -11.39
CA GLU A 123 11.78 11.04 -11.16
C GLU A 123 13.07 11.73 -11.62
N ALA A 124 12.91 12.80 -12.41
CA ALA A 124 14.02 13.49 -13.04
C ALA A 124 13.95 15.00 -12.79
N SER A 125 14.26 15.38 -11.56
CA SER A 125 14.58 16.76 -11.20
C SER A 125 16.05 16.95 -10.86
N GLY A 126 16.44 18.22 -10.67
CA GLY A 126 17.79 18.59 -10.27
C GLY A 126 18.32 17.86 -9.04
N SER A 127 17.46 17.48 -8.09
CA SER A 127 17.86 16.78 -6.86
C SER A 127 18.14 15.29 -7.09
N MET A 128 17.61 14.68 -8.15
CA MET A 128 17.83 13.26 -8.45
C MET A 128 19.13 12.98 -9.22
N PHE A 129 19.60 13.94 -10.02
CA PHE A 129 20.75 13.73 -10.90
C PHE A 129 22.06 13.30 -10.23
N PRO A 130 22.38 13.75 -9.01
CA PRO A 130 23.60 13.35 -8.33
C PRO A 130 23.66 11.88 -7.87
N TYR A 131 22.53 11.14 -7.84
CA TYR A 131 22.50 9.75 -7.37
C TYR A 131 23.16 8.73 -8.33
N ASP A 132 23.30 9.10 -9.61
CA ASP A 132 23.99 8.26 -10.62
C ASP A 132 25.20 8.99 -11.21
N ALA A 133 25.86 9.82 -10.39
CA ALA A 133 27.07 10.52 -10.80
C ALA A 133 28.16 9.49 -11.19
N PRO A 134 28.93 9.72 -12.28
CA PRO A 134 29.95 8.76 -12.75
C PRO A 134 31.04 8.41 -11.74
N GLY A 135 31.26 9.26 -10.73
CA GLY A 135 32.23 9.05 -9.65
C GLY A 135 31.69 8.31 -8.43
N GLY A 136 30.39 8.00 -8.37
CA GLY A 136 29.77 7.27 -7.26
C GLY A 136 30.00 5.76 -7.34
N ASN A 137 29.68 5.06 -6.24
CA ASN A 137 29.80 3.60 -6.11
C ASN A 137 28.81 2.79 -6.98
N GLY A 138 27.86 3.47 -7.63
CA GLY A 138 26.86 2.86 -8.52
C GLY A 138 25.74 2.10 -7.82
N ALA A 139 25.59 2.23 -6.49
CA ALA A 139 24.55 1.53 -5.72
C ALA A 139 23.14 1.85 -6.22
N PHE A 140 22.84 3.13 -6.48
CA PHE A 140 21.54 3.57 -7.00
C PHE A 140 21.15 2.83 -8.30
N LYS A 141 22.03 2.88 -9.30
CA LYS A 141 21.79 2.21 -10.59
C LYS A 141 21.75 0.68 -10.44
N ARG A 142 22.59 0.10 -9.57
CA ARG A 142 22.57 -1.34 -9.30
C ARG A 142 21.23 -1.79 -8.74
N THR A 143 20.68 -1.08 -7.76
CA THR A 143 19.35 -1.38 -7.20
C THR A 143 18.26 -1.35 -8.26
N LEU A 144 18.26 -0.36 -9.15
CA LEU A 144 17.29 -0.32 -10.27
C LEU A 144 17.50 -1.47 -11.25
N ASN A 145 18.75 -1.80 -11.59
CA ASN A 145 19.05 -2.93 -12.47
C ASN A 145 18.59 -4.26 -11.87
N ASP A 146 18.83 -4.48 -10.58
CA ASP A 146 18.45 -5.71 -9.88
C ASP A 146 16.92 -5.85 -9.87
N VAL A 147 16.19 -4.80 -9.47
CA VAL A 147 14.71 -4.80 -9.49
C VAL A 147 14.18 -5.09 -10.90
N LEU A 148 14.68 -4.37 -11.91
CA LEU A 148 14.21 -4.54 -13.29
C LEU A 148 14.52 -5.94 -13.84
N THR A 149 15.69 -6.50 -13.53
CA THR A 149 16.09 -7.85 -13.97
C THR A 149 15.19 -8.91 -13.37
N GLU A 150 14.88 -8.81 -12.08
CA GLU A 150 14.01 -9.77 -11.39
C GLU A 150 12.58 -9.75 -11.97
N PHE A 151 12.03 -8.58 -12.31
CA PHE A 151 10.74 -8.49 -12.99
C PHE A 151 10.78 -8.98 -14.45
N ASP A 152 11.86 -8.68 -15.18
CA ASP A 152 12.04 -9.15 -16.56
C ASP A 152 12.17 -10.67 -16.62
N ALA A 153 12.77 -11.32 -15.60
CA ALA A 153 12.84 -12.77 -15.51
C ALA A 153 11.46 -13.44 -15.41
N VAL A 154 10.50 -12.79 -14.74
CA VAL A 154 9.13 -13.28 -14.58
C VAL A 154 8.24 -12.92 -15.77
N ASN A 155 8.45 -11.76 -16.38
CA ASN A 155 7.65 -11.28 -17.51
C ASN A 155 8.51 -10.57 -18.58
N PRO A 156 9.26 -11.33 -19.41
CA PRO A 156 10.27 -10.78 -20.30
C PRO A 156 9.74 -9.73 -21.28
N GLY A 157 10.43 -8.59 -21.35
CA GLY A 157 10.18 -7.52 -22.31
C GLY A 157 8.86 -6.76 -22.12
N GLN A 158 8.14 -6.99 -21.02
CA GLN A 158 6.88 -6.30 -20.73
C GLN A 158 7.04 -5.06 -19.84
N GLY A 159 8.23 -4.83 -19.27
CA GLY A 159 8.53 -3.66 -18.46
C GLY A 159 8.47 -2.37 -19.28
N LYS A 160 7.81 -1.34 -18.73
CA LYS A 160 7.77 0.01 -19.31
C LYS A 160 8.58 0.97 -18.44
N LEU A 161 9.31 1.88 -19.10
CA LEU A 161 10.16 2.86 -18.43
C LEU A 161 9.67 4.27 -18.76
N PHE A 162 9.41 5.04 -17.72
CA PHE A 162 8.95 6.42 -17.79
C PHE A 162 9.89 7.33 -17.04
N VAL A 163 9.89 8.60 -17.44
CA VAL A 163 10.50 9.71 -16.72
C VAL A 163 9.40 10.62 -16.22
N VAL A 164 9.50 11.06 -14.97
CA VAL A 164 8.49 11.93 -14.35
C VAL A 164 9.10 13.20 -13.77
N ASN A 165 8.40 14.33 -13.96
CA ASN A 165 8.70 15.60 -13.30
C ASN A 165 7.43 16.46 -13.12
N THR A 166 7.07 17.30 -14.09
CA THR A 166 5.77 18.00 -14.13
C THR A 166 4.77 17.29 -15.05
N GLU A 167 5.17 16.15 -15.58
CA GLU A 167 4.43 15.30 -16.52
C GLU A 167 5.09 13.92 -16.57
N VAL A 168 4.38 12.95 -17.13
CA VAL A 168 4.86 11.59 -17.38
C VAL A 168 5.27 11.46 -18.84
N ASN A 169 6.53 11.10 -19.09
CA ASN A 169 7.07 10.90 -20.43
C ASN A 169 7.62 9.48 -20.58
N ASP A 170 7.54 8.90 -21.78
CA ASP A 170 8.28 7.68 -22.10
C ASP A 170 9.80 7.97 -22.06
N LEU A 171 10.55 7.14 -21.35
CA LEU A 171 12.01 7.26 -21.27
C LEU A 171 12.66 7.05 -22.64
N GLY A 172 12.03 6.25 -23.51
CA GLY A 172 12.48 5.93 -24.86
C GLY A 172 13.57 4.86 -24.91
N LEU A 173 13.76 4.11 -23.82
CA LEU A 173 14.75 3.05 -23.70
C LEU A 173 14.09 1.71 -23.47
N THR A 174 14.60 0.67 -24.12
CA THR A 174 14.38 -0.73 -23.72
C THR A 174 15.20 -1.05 -22.47
N LEU A 175 14.84 -2.12 -21.73
CA LEU A 175 15.62 -2.57 -20.57
C LEU A 175 17.11 -2.82 -20.89
N PRO A 176 17.48 -3.52 -21.98
CA PRO A 176 18.90 -3.68 -22.33
C PRO A 176 19.63 -2.38 -22.63
N GLN A 177 18.94 -1.36 -23.16
CA GLN A 177 19.53 -0.03 -23.38
C GLN A 177 19.71 0.70 -22.06
N PHE A 178 18.69 0.68 -21.19
CA PHE A 178 18.75 1.26 -19.85
C PHE A 178 19.96 0.73 -19.05
N PHE A 179 20.21 -0.58 -19.08
CA PHE A 179 21.35 -1.18 -18.37
C PHE A 179 22.71 -0.70 -18.88
N LYS A 180 22.82 -0.35 -20.17
CA LYS A 180 24.06 0.11 -20.81
C LYS A 180 24.34 1.60 -20.61
N GLU A 181 23.37 2.39 -20.16
CA GLU A 181 23.56 3.82 -19.94
C GLU A 181 24.64 4.08 -18.89
N LYS A 182 25.63 4.92 -19.18
CA LYS A 182 26.67 5.24 -18.17
C LYS A 182 26.13 6.06 -17.01
N ASN A 183 25.11 6.87 -17.28
CA ASN A 183 24.35 7.64 -16.30
C ASN A 183 22.90 7.71 -16.80
N ILE A 184 21.96 7.15 -16.03
CA ILE A 184 20.56 7.01 -16.42
C ILE A 184 19.86 8.36 -16.61
N PHE A 185 20.34 9.40 -15.92
CA PHE A 185 19.80 10.75 -16.04
C PHE A 185 20.27 11.49 -17.29
N THR A 186 21.23 10.96 -18.06
CA THR A 186 21.63 11.56 -19.35
C THR A 186 20.45 11.66 -20.30
N VAL A 187 19.65 10.59 -20.39
CA VAL A 187 18.44 10.54 -21.20
C VAL A 187 17.27 11.21 -20.48
N ALA A 188 17.11 10.98 -19.17
CA ALA A 188 15.98 11.52 -18.43
C ALA A 188 15.94 13.06 -18.41
N LYS A 189 17.11 13.72 -18.40
CA LYS A 189 17.24 15.19 -18.45
C LYS A 189 16.64 15.84 -19.70
N THR A 190 16.46 15.08 -20.78
CA THR A 190 15.93 15.61 -22.04
C THR A 190 14.40 15.54 -22.11
N LYS A 191 13.72 15.14 -21.02
CA LYS A 191 12.28 14.87 -20.97
C LYS A 191 11.60 15.78 -19.94
N GLY A 192 10.66 16.60 -20.38
CA GLY A 192 9.89 17.50 -19.52
C GLY A 192 10.72 18.57 -18.80
N LYS A 193 10.16 19.13 -17.73
CA LYS A 193 10.76 20.24 -16.98
C LYS A 193 11.49 19.75 -15.74
N THR A 194 12.82 19.71 -15.79
CA THR A 194 13.66 19.11 -14.74
C THR A 194 13.95 20.00 -13.53
N THR A 195 13.34 21.19 -13.44
CA THR A 195 13.60 22.13 -12.34
C THR A 195 12.73 21.91 -11.11
N SER A 196 11.69 21.09 -11.22
CA SER A 196 10.69 20.85 -10.18
C SER A 196 9.93 19.57 -10.46
N THR A 197 9.35 18.98 -9.42
CA THR A 197 8.54 17.77 -9.48
C THR A 197 7.13 18.09 -8.96
N ASP A 198 6.11 17.80 -9.76
CA ASP A 198 4.71 17.96 -9.39
C ASP A 198 4.19 16.63 -8.83
N PHE A 199 4.33 16.44 -7.51
CA PHE A 199 3.91 15.21 -6.86
C PHE A 199 2.39 14.99 -6.91
N GLU A 200 1.56 16.04 -6.98
CA GLU A 200 0.11 15.88 -7.14
C GLU A 200 -0.17 15.15 -8.44
N LYS A 201 0.34 15.71 -9.54
CA LYS A 201 0.13 15.17 -10.87
C LYS A 201 0.78 13.81 -11.04
N ILE A 202 2.02 13.63 -10.58
CA ILE A 202 2.73 12.35 -10.72
C ILE A 202 2.01 11.23 -9.99
N PHE A 203 1.64 11.41 -8.72
CA PHE A 203 0.92 10.35 -8.01
C PHE A 203 -0.46 10.10 -8.62
N THR A 204 -1.16 11.15 -9.08
CA THR A 204 -2.44 11.00 -9.79
C THR A 204 -2.27 10.20 -11.08
N ASP A 205 -1.27 10.51 -11.89
CA ASP A 205 -0.98 9.81 -13.14
C ASP A 205 -0.56 8.36 -12.87
N ILE A 206 0.25 8.11 -11.86
CA ILE A 206 0.66 6.74 -11.50
C ILE A 206 -0.55 5.92 -11.02
N LEU A 207 -1.36 6.46 -10.09
CA LEU A 207 -2.52 5.75 -9.55
C LEU A 207 -3.55 5.46 -10.65
N SER A 208 -3.88 6.43 -11.49
CA SER A 208 -4.83 6.26 -12.59
C SER A 208 -4.35 5.30 -13.67
N ASN A 209 -3.05 5.24 -13.93
CA ASN A 209 -2.45 4.33 -14.91
C ASN A 209 -2.03 2.98 -14.32
N THR A 210 -2.29 2.70 -13.04
CA THR A 210 -2.02 1.40 -12.43
C THR A 210 -3.30 0.58 -12.40
N SER A 211 -3.42 -0.44 -13.24
CA SER A 211 -4.64 -1.27 -13.28
C SER A 211 -4.34 -2.72 -13.63
N GLY A 212 -5.30 -3.62 -13.36
CA GLY A 212 -5.13 -5.06 -13.55
C GLY A 212 -3.84 -5.58 -12.89
N ASP A 213 -3.00 -6.25 -13.69
CA ASP A 213 -1.73 -6.84 -13.25
C ASP A 213 -0.55 -5.85 -13.22
N ASP A 214 -0.80 -4.55 -13.31
CA ASP A 214 0.26 -3.53 -13.28
C ASP A 214 0.81 -3.34 -11.87
N LEU A 215 2.14 -3.22 -11.79
CA LEU A 215 2.86 -2.74 -10.62
C LEU A 215 3.71 -1.54 -11.05
N SER A 216 3.38 -0.36 -10.52
CA SER A 216 4.07 0.88 -10.80
C SER A 216 5.09 1.17 -9.71
N ILE A 217 6.31 1.59 -10.08
CA ILE A 217 7.37 1.91 -9.14
C ILE A 217 7.85 3.34 -9.42
N LEU A 218 7.61 4.26 -8.50
CA LEU A 218 8.23 5.58 -8.51
C LEU A 218 9.60 5.53 -7.82
N VAL A 219 10.63 6.03 -8.49
CA VAL A 219 11.98 6.23 -7.93
C VAL A 219 12.15 7.73 -7.68
N SER A 220 12.31 8.16 -6.43
CA SER A 220 12.45 9.58 -6.07
C SER A 220 13.13 9.77 -4.71
N ASP A 221 13.72 10.93 -4.47
CA ASP A 221 14.20 11.35 -3.15
C ASP A 221 13.07 11.86 -2.24
N LEU A 222 11.86 11.99 -2.77
CA LEU A 222 10.64 12.48 -2.10
C LEU A 222 10.82 13.83 -1.39
N ILE A 223 11.76 14.66 -1.85
CA ILE A 223 11.93 16.01 -1.34
C ILE A 223 10.79 16.86 -1.88
N TYR A 224 9.84 17.19 -1.01
CA TYR A 224 8.73 18.04 -1.39
C TYR A 224 9.18 19.51 -1.49
N SER A 225 9.25 20.01 -2.72
CA SER A 225 9.52 21.42 -3.03
C SER A 225 8.60 21.89 -4.15
N ASP A 226 7.53 22.61 -3.80
CA ASP A 226 6.64 23.25 -4.77
C ASP A 226 7.04 24.72 -4.96
N ALA A 227 7.36 25.09 -6.21
CA ALA A 227 7.73 26.46 -6.58
C ALA A 227 6.58 27.46 -6.38
N ASN A 228 5.33 27.02 -6.41
CA ASN A 228 4.16 27.87 -6.15
C ASN A 228 4.02 28.24 -4.67
N LEU A 229 4.72 27.54 -3.77
CA LEU A 229 4.75 27.82 -2.33
C LEU A 229 5.93 28.72 -1.94
N THR A 230 6.60 29.35 -2.91
CA THR A 230 7.71 30.29 -2.67
C THR A 230 7.25 31.44 -1.76
N GLY A 231 7.95 31.63 -0.64
CA GLY A 231 7.63 32.64 0.37
C GLY A 231 6.71 32.16 1.51
N MET A 232 6.21 30.92 1.46
CA MET A 232 5.53 30.30 2.59
C MET A 232 6.54 29.78 3.63
N SER A 233 6.09 29.65 4.88
CA SER A 233 6.89 29.00 5.91
C SER A 233 6.98 27.49 5.65
N ALA A 234 8.08 26.86 6.08
CA ALA A 234 8.26 25.40 5.97
C ALA A 234 7.04 24.62 6.51
N GLN A 235 6.49 25.04 7.64
CA GLN A 235 5.29 24.39 8.21
C GLN A 235 4.09 24.43 7.26
N LYS A 236 3.80 25.59 6.65
CA LYS A 236 2.67 25.72 5.70
C LYS A 236 2.88 24.84 4.45
N THR A 237 4.11 24.78 3.95
CA THR A 237 4.49 23.92 2.83
C THR A 237 4.26 22.44 3.14
N LEU A 238 4.63 22.01 4.35
CA LEU A 238 4.47 20.63 4.81
C LEU A 238 3.00 20.24 5.06
N ASP A 239 2.20 21.17 5.59
CA ASP A 239 0.75 20.96 5.78
C ASP A 239 0.01 20.86 4.44
N ALA A 240 0.44 21.66 3.45
CA ALA A 240 -0.05 21.57 2.07
C ALA A 240 0.29 20.20 1.45
N ALA A 241 1.53 19.73 1.57
CA ALA A 241 1.95 18.41 1.07
C ALA A 241 1.09 17.26 1.64
N SER A 242 0.80 17.33 2.94
CA SER A 242 -0.05 16.34 3.62
C SER A 242 -1.49 16.34 3.05
N SER A 243 -2.06 17.53 2.86
CA SER A 243 -3.44 17.69 2.37
C SER A 243 -3.56 17.27 0.89
N LEU A 244 -2.54 17.57 0.11
CA LEU A 244 -2.40 17.20 -1.30
C LEU A 244 -2.45 15.69 -1.48
N LEU A 245 -1.53 14.95 -0.83
CA LEU A 245 -1.49 13.50 -0.98
C LEU A 245 -2.69 12.79 -0.35
N THR A 246 -3.29 13.37 0.70
CA THR A 246 -4.58 12.86 1.20
C THR A 246 -5.64 12.88 0.09
N THR A 247 -5.71 13.99 -0.66
CA THR A 247 -6.68 14.17 -1.75
C THR A 247 -6.39 13.22 -2.92
N VAL A 248 -5.13 13.09 -3.32
CA VAL A 248 -4.71 12.22 -4.43
C VAL A 248 -4.97 10.74 -4.13
N PHE A 249 -4.65 10.25 -2.93
CA PHE A 249 -4.77 8.83 -2.59
C PHE A 249 -6.17 8.42 -2.13
N ASN A 250 -7.00 9.33 -1.62
CA ASN A 250 -8.32 9.01 -1.08
C ASN A 250 -9.22 8.18 -2.02
N PRO A 251 -9.37 8.54 -3.32
CA PRO A 251 -10.20 7.78 -4.26
C PRO A 251 -9.68 6.37 -4.55
N TYR A 252 -8.39 6.13 -4.34
CA TYR A 252 -7.73 4.85 -4.65
C TYR A 252 -7.50 3.98 -3.41
N ALA A 253 -7.73 4.51 -2.21
CA ALA A 253 -7.35 3.85 -0.97
C ALA A 253 -8.05 2.49 -0.73
N SER A 254 -9.22 2.27 -1.32
CA SER A 254 -9.96 0.98 -1.30
C SER A 254 -9.50 -0.03 -2.35
N THR A 255 -8.86 0.42 -3.42
CA THR A 255 -8.56 -0.39 -4.61
C THR A 255 -7.07 -0.65 -4.80
N HIS A 256 -6.23 0.26 -4.30
CA HIS A 256 -4.78 0.24 -4.43
C HIS A 256 -4.10 0.26 -3.08
N SER A 257 -2.87 -0.22 -3.04
CA SER A 257 -1.97 -0.08 -1.90
C SER A 257 -0.61 0.45 -2.38
N MET A 258 0.19 0.97 -1.44
CA MET A 258 1.54 1.45 -1.72
C MET A 258 2.55 0.87 -0.72
N LEU A 259 3.67 0.36 -1.21
CA LEU A 259 4.85 0.02 -0.41
C LEU A 259 5.94 1.05 -0.67
N VAL A 260 6.44 1.67 0.39
CA VAL A 260 7.60 2.55 0.35
C VAL A 260 8.81 1.78 0.86
N LEU A 261 9.85 1.71 0.05
CA LEU A 261 11.15 1.16 0.41
C LEU A 261 12.14 2.31 0.53
N LYS A 262 12.92 2.36 1.62
CA LYS A 262 13.97 3.34 1.84
C LYS A 262 15.33 2.74 1.52
N PHE A 263 16.10 3.46 0.73
CA PHE A 263 17.47 3.13 0.37
C PHE A 263 18.41 4.29 0.67
N ASN A 264 19.71 4.00 0.80
CA ASN A 264 20.77 4.99 0.74
C ASN A 264 21.68 4.71 -0.46
N ALA A 265 22.13 5.77 -1.15
CA ALA A 265 23.13 5.66 -2.20
C ALA A 265 24.04 6.87 -2.21
N ASP A 266 25.18 6.74 -2.89
CA ASP A 266 26.08 7.85 -3.13
C ASP A 266 25.37 8.99 -3.86
N PHE A 267 25.65 10.19 -3.39
CA PHE A 267 25.20 11.44 -3.95
C PHE A 267 26.42 12.32 -4.13
N ASP A 268 26.70 12.73 -5.37
CA ASP A 268 27.79 13.66 -5.65
C ASP A 268 27.32 14.78 -6.57
N GLY A 269 26.99 15.92 -5.98
CA GLY A 269 26.48 17.04 -6.75
C GLY A 269 25.83 18.16 -5.96
N THR A 270 24.83 18.77 -6.57
CA THR A 270 24.10 19.91 -6.00
C THR A 270 22.85 19.40 -5.30
N TYR A 271 22.76 19.61 -3.99
CA TYR A 271 21.54 19.53 -3.22
C TYR A 271 20.71 20.81 -3.39
N TYR A 272 19.40 20.64 -3.59
CA TYR A 272 18.43 21.73 -3.67
C TYR A 272 17.52 21.61 -2.45
N SER A 273 17.56 22.60 -1.56
CA SER A 273 16.67 22.63 -0.40
C SER A 273 15.24 22.99 -0.80
N TRP A 274 14.28 22.79 0.12
CA TRP A 274 12.87 23.12 -0.11
C TRP A 274 12.63 24.58 -0.54
N ASN A 275 13.49 25.50 -0.11
CA ASN A 275 13.45 26.92 -0.46
C ASN A 275 14.39 27.28 -1.64
N ASN A 276 14.79 26.29 -2.44
CA ASN A 276 15.67 26.42 -3.61
C ASN A 276 17.10 26.91 -3.33
N ALA A 277 17.59 26.84 -2.09
CA ALA A 277 19.00 27.09 -1.81
C ALA A 277 19.85 25.92 -2.33
N LYS A 278 20.95 26.25 -3.01
CA LYS A 278 21.85 25.26 -3.62
C LYS A 278 23.04 25.01 -2.70
N LYS A 279 23.35 23.74 -2.44
CA LYS A 279 24.51 23.34 -1.63
C LYS A 279 25.25 22.22 -2.34
N LYS A 280 26.58 22.24 -2.29
CA LYS A 280 27.36 21.09 -2.72
C LYS A 280 27.35 20.05 -1.62
N TYR A 281 27.10 18.81 -1.99
CA TYR A 281 27.10 17.67 -1.10
C TYR A 281 27.72 16.48 -1.81
N THR A 282 28.61 15.79 -1.10
CA THR A 282 29.23 14.53 -1.53
C THR A 282 29.16 13.59 -0.33
N GLY A 283 28.47 12.46 -0.48
CA GLY A 283 28.22 11.49 0.58
C GLY A 283 27.01 10.63 0.28
N GLU A 284 26.60 9.76 1.20
CA GLU A 284 25.36 8.99 1.04
C GLU A 284 24.13 9.87 1.26
N ARG A 285 23.01 9.54 0.59
CA ARG A 285 21.71 10.20 0.78
C ARG A 285 20.55 9.19 0.67
N PRO A 286 19.45 9.42 1.40
CA PRO A 286 18.27 8.58 1.30
C PRO A 286 17.48 8.85 0.01
N TYR A 287 17.03 7.77 -0.64
CA TYR A 287 16.06 7.78 -1.74
C TYR A 287 15.04 6.65 -1.56
N TYR A 288 13.96 6.68 -2.32
CA TYR A 288 12.79 5.82 -2.09
C TYR A 288 12.30 5.17 -3.38
N LEU A 289 11.82 3.93 -3.22
CA LEU A 289 10.96 3.27 -4.20
C LEU A 289 9.54 3.20 -3.65
N CYS A 290 8.59 3.85 -4.32
CA CYS A 290 7.17 3.75 -4.02
C CYS A 290 6.51 2.79 -5.01
N LEU A 291 6.27 1.55 -4.57
CA LEU A 291 5.59 0.51 -5.33
C LEU A 291 4.08 0.66 -5.13
N ILE A 292 3.35 0.94 -6.19
CA ILE A 292 1.91 1.15 -6.21
C ILE A 292 1.28 0.07 -7.09
N GLY A 293 0.29 -0.62 -6.55
CA GLY A 293 -0.42 -1.67 -7.25
C GLY A 293 -1.83 -1.81 -6.70
N ARG A 294 -2.70 -2.47 -7.47
CA ARG A 294 -4.00 -2.91 -6.95
C ARG A 294 -3.82 -3.80 -5.72
N ASN A 295 -4.82 -3.82 -4.85
CA ASN A 295 -4.79 -4.62 -3.64
C ASN A 295 -4.50 -6.10 -3.91
N GLU A 296 -5.08 -6.67 -4.96
CA GLU A 296 -4.85 -8.07 -5.35
C GLU A 296 -3.43 -8.28 -5.90
N THR A 297 -2.93 -7.33 -6.70
CA THR A 297 -1.58 -7.36 -7.27
C THR A 297 -0.52 -7.29 -6.17
N MET A 298 -0.69 -6.37 -5.22
CA MET A 298 0.20 -6.28 -4.06
C MET A 298 0.13 -7.54 -3.18
N GLN A 299 -1.05 -8.15 -3.03
CA GLN A 299 -1.16 -9.43 -2.33
C GLN A 299 -0.41 -10.55 -3.04
N ARG A 300 -0.53 -10.65 -4.37
CA ARG A 300 0.20 -11.63 -5.18
C ARG A 300 1.72 -11.46 -5.06
N LEU A 301 2.21 -10.21 -5.02
CA LEU A 301 3.64 -9.91 -4.85
C LEU A 301 4.20 -10.58 -3.58
N TYR A 302 3.39 -10.66 -2.52
CA TYR A 302 3.75 -11.27 -1.25
C TYR A 302 3.33 -12.74 -1.08
N GLN A 303 2.53 -13.32 -1.94
CA GLN A 303 1.99 -14.68 -1.72
C GLN A 303 2.40 -15.68 -2.80
N ASP A 304 2.54 -15.21 -4.03
CA ASP A 304 2.89 -16.07 -5.16
C ASP A 304 4.41 -16.32 -5.20
N GLN A 305 4.79 -17.59 -5.32
CA GLN A 305 6.19 -18.02 -5.32
C GLN A 305 6.96 -17.51 -6.53
N ALA A 306 6.28 -17.18 -7.64
CA ALA A 306 6.91 -16.57 -8.81
C ALA A 306 7.61 -15.24 -8.47
N TYR A 307 7.17 -14.51 -7.44
CA TYR A 307 7.75 -13.24 -7.03
C TYR A 307 8.65 -13.36 -5.78
N GLN A 308 9.03 -14.58 -5.39
CA GLN A 308 9.80 -14.80 -4.16
C GLN A 308 11.17 -14.10 -4.17
N THR A 309 11.85 -14.06 -5.32
CA THR A 309 13.14 -13.37 -5.46
C THR A 309 12.96 -11.86 -5.49
N ILE A 310 11.98 -11.37 -6.25
CA ILE A 310 11.61 -9.94 -6.35
C ILE A 310 11.38 -9.31 -4.97
N ARG A 311 10.66 -9.99 -4.07
CA ARG A 311 10.31 -9.44 -2.74
C ARG A 311 11.44 -9.49 -1.71
N ARG A 312 12.65 -9.92 -2.08
CA ARG A 312 13.85 -9.85 -1.20
C ARG A 312 14.46 -8.46 -1.23
N PHE A 313 13.63 -7.45 -0.95
CA PHE A 313 14.04 -6.05 -0.98
C PHE A 313 15.16 -5.76 0.02
N ASP A 314 15.23 -6.52 1.10
CA ASP A 314 16.28 -6.49 2.13
C ASP A 314 17.67 -6.89 1.63
N GLN A 315 17.74 -7.57 0.46
CA GLN A 315 18.99 -7.97 -0.18
C GLN A 315 19.47 -6.96 -1.23
N LEU A 316 18.66 -5.95 -1.54
CA LEU A 316 19.01 -4.93 -2.52
C LEU A 316 20.05 -3.95 -1.95
N PRO A 317 20.97 -3.44 -2.79
CA PRO A 317 22.00 -2.49 -2.36
C PRO A 317 21.40 -1.23 -1.71
N GLY A 318 21.91 -0.91 -0.52
CA GLY A 318 21.51 0.30 0.21
C GLY A 318 20.14 0.23 0.88
N PHE A 319 19.42 -0.90 0.84
CA PHE A 319 18.15 -1.05 1.54
C PHE A 319 18.33 -0.80 3.04
N SER A 320 17.37 -0.09 3.64
CA SER A 320 17.39 0.20 5.08
C SER A 320 16.07 -0.11 5.77
N ASP A 321 14.94 0.27 5.17
CA ASP A 321 13.64 0.16 5.81
C ASP A 321 12.51 0.08 4.78
N SER A 322 11.31 -0.28 5.24
CA SER A 322 10.10 -0.21 4.43
C SER A 322 8.87 0.16 5.26
N TRP A 323 7.83 0.65 4.57
CA TRP A 323 6.51 0.87 5.16
C TRP A 323 5.43 0.68 4.12
N PHE A 324 4.34 0.02 4.52
CA PHE A 324 3.23 -0.28 3.64
C PHE A 324 1.99 0.54 4.04
N PHE A 325 1.35 1.10 3.03
CA PHE A 325 0.09 1.80 3.10
C PHE A 325 -0.98 0.99 2.37
N GLY A 326 -2.02 0.61 3.10
CA GLY A 326 -3.18 -0.06 2.56
C GLY A 326 -4.37 0.14 3.48
N ARG A 327 -5.58 -0.01 2.92
CA ARG A 327 -6.82 0.05 3.67
C ARG A 327 -7.33 -1.37 3.85
N ASP A 328 -7.33 -1.83 5.09
CA ASP A 328 -8.03 -3.06 5.44
C ASP A 328 -9.51 -2.72 5.65
N GLU A 329 -10.30 -2.80 4.57
CA GLU A 329 -11.74 -2.47 4.60
C GLU A 329 -12.55 -3.36 5.56
N LYS A 330 -12.01 -4.52 5.87
CA LYS A 330 -12.51 -5.41 6.92
C LYS A 330 -11.46 -5.43 8.01
N ALA A 331 -11.86 -5.00 9.22
CA ALA A 331 -11.18 -5.40 10.45
C ALA A 331 -11.29 -6.93 10.55
N THR A 332 -10.44 -7.64 9.81
CA THR A 332 -10.51 -9.07 9.70
C THR A 332 -9.73 -9.58 10.90
N THR A 333 -10.42 -10.07 11.91
CA THR A 333 -9.77 -10.84 12.98
C THR A 333 -9.00 -11.96 12.29
N PRO A 334 -7.65 -11.96 12.32
CA PRO A 334 -6.89 -13.01 11.66
C PRO A 334 -7.29 -14.37 12.25
N PHE A 335 -7.15 -15.45 11.48
CA PHE A 335 -7.34 -16.77 12.08
C PHE A 335 -6.33 -16.95 13.22
N TYR A 336 -6.79 -17.44 14.35
CA TYR A 336 -5.92 -17.74 15.49
C TYR A 336 -6.43 -18.94 16.27
N SER A 337 -5.52 -19.60 16.99
CA SER A 337 -5.84 -20.70 17.90
C SER A 337 -4.80 -20.79 19.02
N ILE A 338 -5.27 -21.00 20.24
CA ILE A 338 -4.41 -21.35 21.37
C ILE A 338 -3.80 -22.74 21.10
N LEU A 339 -2.50 -22.87 21.33
CA LEU A 339 -1.77 -24.12 21.17
C LEU A 339 -1.66 -24.82 22.54
N VAL A 340 -2.70 -25.57 22.91
CA VAL A 340 -2.80 -26.21 24.24
C VAL A 340 -1.76 -27.31 24.49
N THR A 341 -1.03 -27.77 23.47
CA THR A 341 0.03 -28.80 23.56
C THR A 341 1.42 -28.29 23.20
N ASP A 342 1.60 -26.98 22.95
CA ASP A 342 2.90 -26.43 22.55
C ASP A 342 3.94 -26.53 23.68
N PRO A 343 5.21 -26.88 23.38
CA PRO A 343 6.26 -26.98 24.40
C PRO A 343 6.55 -25.70 25.17
N ALA A 344 6.25 -24.52 24.61
CA ALA A 344 6.42 -23.24 25.31
C ALA A 344 5.34 -23.00 26.38
N ARG A 345 4.30 -23.84 26.45
CA ARG A 345 3.26 -23.77 27.48
C ARG A 345 3.87 -23.96 28.87
N LYS A 346 3.56 -23.03 29.78
CA LYS A 346 3.80 -23.15 31.21
C LYS A 346 2.49 -23.07 31.97
N GLY A 347 2.34 -23.90 33.00
CA GLY A 347 1.05 -24.15 33.65
C GLY A 347 0.22 -25.22 32.94
N ARG A 348 -0.97 -25.49 33.48
CA ARG A 348 -1.93 -26.45 32.94
C ARG A 348 -3.20 -25.72 32.54
N PHE A 349 -3.72 -26.07 31.38
CA PHE A 349 -5.01 -25.64 30.89
C PHE A 349 -5.39 -26.56 29.72
N LYS A 350 -6.69 -26.66 29.45
CA LYS A 350 -7.22 -27.44 28.34
C LYS A 350 -8.20 -26.59 27.54
N ARG A 351 -8.55 -27.08 26.36
CA ARG A 351 -9.64 -26.53 25.55
C ARG A 351 -10.95 -26.55 26.34
N SER A 352 -11.77 -25.50 26.21
CA SER A 352 -13.08 -25.46 26.88
C SER A 352 -14.02 -26.58 26.42
N ASP A 353 -14.86 -27.06 27.34
CA ASP A 353 -15.79 -28.14 27.06
C ASP A 353 -16.83 -27.76 25.97
N ASP A 354 -17.21 -26.47 25.89
CA ASP A 354 -18.09 -25.96 24.84
C ASP A 354 -17.48 -26.09 23.44
N GLU A 355 -16.21 -25.75 23.29
CA GLU A 355 -15.52 -25.87 22.01
C GLU A 355 -15.22 -27.32 21.63
N VAL A 356 -15.02 -28.20 22.63
CA VAL A 356 -14.96 -29.65 22.40
C VAL A 356 -16.29 -30.17 21.89
N ARG A 357 -17.41 -29.85 22.56
CA ARG A 357 -18.76 -30.29 22.17
C ARG A 357 -19.17 -29.79 20.79
N SER A 358 -18.86 -28.54 20.47
CA SER A 358 -19.19 -27.92 19.18
C SER A 358 -18.21 -28.28 18.05
N HIS A 359 -17.20 -29.10 18.32
CA HIS A 359 -16.18 -29.49 17.34
C HIS A 359 -15.54 -28.27 16.64
N ALA A 360 -15.29 -27.19 17.39
CA ALA A 360 -14.75 -25.97 16.79
C ALA A 360 -13.38 -26.25 16.16
N LYS A 361 -13.04 -25.56 15.07
CA LYS A 361 -11.76 -25.78 14.37
C LYS A 361 -10.57 -25.10 15.03
N ALA A 362 -10.83 -24.10 15.85
CA ALA A 362 -9.83 -23.34 16.58
C ALA A 362 -10.14 -23.35 18.09
N VAL A 363 -9.11 -23.12 18.90
CA VAL A 363 -9.23 -22.97 20.34
C VAL A 363 -9.14 -21.49 20.70
N HIS A 364 -10.23 -20.91 21.20
CA HIS A 364 -10.30 -19.52 21.67
C HIS A 364 -10.60 -19.44 23.17
N ALA A 365 -11.10 -20.52 23.76
CA ALA A 365 -11.41 -20.62 25.18
C ALA A 365 -10.67 -21.79 25.84
N ILE A 366 -10.08 -21.50 27.00
CA ILE A 366 -9.42 -22.51 27.85
C ILE A 366 -10.07 -22.60 29.23
N THR A 367 -10.04 -23.79 29.81
CA THR A 367 -10.54 -24.11 31.16
C THR A 367 -9.47 -24.84 31.98
N ASP A 368 -9.75 -25.10 33.26
CA ASP A 368 -8.88 -25.81 34.22
C ASP A 368 -7.49 -25.17 34.36
N ILE A 369 -7.48 -23.84 34.42
CA ILE A 369 -6.24 -23.06 34.38
C ILE A 369 -5.51 -23.12 35.72
N GLN A 370 -4.31 -23.68 35.71
CA GLN A 370 -3.41 -23.75 36.85
C GLN A 370 -2.05 -23.15 36.47
N PRO A 371 -1.53 -22.17 37.22
CA PRO A 371 -0.20 -21.64 36.99
C PRO A 371 0.89 -22.71 37.15
N ASP A 372 2.07 -22.46 36.60
CA ASP A 372 3.23 -23.33 36.78
C ASP A 372 3.55 -23.53 38.27
N VAL A 373 3.94 -24.74 38.64
CA VAL A 373 4.19 -25.08 40.04
C VAL A 373 5.43 -24.39 40.60
N THR A 374 6.42 -24.11 39.75
CA THR A 374 7.77 -23.63 40.11
C THR A 374 7.78 -22.13 40.32
N ASP A 375 7.35 -21.37 39.31
CA ASP A 375 7.47 -19.91 39.27
C ASP A 375 6.11 -19.19 39.37
N LYS A 376 5.01 -19.95 39.47
CA LYS A 376 3.62 -19.44 39.50
C LYS A 376 3.23 -18.61 38.27
N SER A 377 4.01 -18.70 37.20
CA SER A 377 3.71 -18.02 35.94
C SER A 377 2.72 -18.82 35.10
N LEU A 378 2.13 -18.17 34.11
CA LEU A 378 1.28 -18.80 33.09
C LEU A 378 1.78 -18.36 31.72
N THR A 379 2.00 -19.32 30.82
CA THR A 379 2.41 -19.04 29.43
C THR A 379 1.46 -19.71 28.45
N ILE A 380 0.85 -18.91 27.57
CA ILE A 380 -0.14 -19.34 26.59
C ILE A 380 0.38 -19.04 25.19
N PRO A 381 0.83 -20.06 24.44
CA PRO A 381 1.20 -19.90 23.04
C PRO A 381 -0.05 -19.81 22.16
N VAL A 382 -0.08 -18.83 21.25
CA VAL A 382 -1.19 -18.58 20.32
C VAL A 382 -0.65 -18.54 18.90
N ALA A 383 -1.13 -19.44 18.05
CA ALA A 383 -0.83 -19.38 16.62
C ALA A 383 -1.77 -18.39 15.94
N VAL A 384 -1.25 -17.56 15.04
CA VAL A 384 -2.00 -16.52 14.33
C VAL A 384 -1.58 -16.50 12.85
N ASP A 385 -2.55 -16.36 11.96
CA ASP A 385 -2.32 -16.10 10.55
C ASP A 385 -2.20 -14.59 10.29
N LEU A 386 -0.96 -14.12 10.21
CA LEU A 386 -0.64 -12.74 9.85
C LEU A 386 -0.28 -12.59 8.36
N SER A 387 -0.50 -13.62 7.52
CA SER A 387 -0.07 -13.61 6.11
C SER A 387 -0.80 -12.57 5.25
N ALA A 388 -1.99 -12.17 5.69
CA ALA A 388 -2.79 -11.12 5.06
C ALA A 388 -2.34 -9.71 5.46
N LEU A 389 -1.63 -9.56 6.59
CA LEU A 389 -1.11 -8.26 7.02
C LEU A 389 0.09 -7.89 6.18
N ARG A 390 -0.07 -6.79 5.45
CA ARG A 390 0.94 -6.28 4.54
C ARG A 390 1.85 -5.33 5.29
N VAL A 391 2.53 -5.77 6.35
CA VAL A 391 3.46 -4.93 7.14
C VAL A 391 4.82 -5.62 7.25
N PRO A 392 5.93 -4.87 7.48
CA PRO A 392 7.26 -5.47 7.54
C PRO A 392 7.35 -6.63 8.55
N ALA A 393 8.09 -7.68 8.20
CA ALA A 393 8.27 -8.85 9.08
C ALA A 393 8.88 -8.47 10.43
N SER A 394 9.73 -7.44 10.46
CA SER A 394 10.29 -6.87 11.69
C SER A 394 9.22 -6.31 12.63
N LEU A 395 8.15 -5.70 12.10
CA LEU A 395 7.02 -5.22 12.90
C LEU A 395 6.17 -6.39 13.40
N LEU A 396 5.92 -7.39 12.55
CA LEU A 396 5.14 -8.58 12.94
C LEU A 396 5.82 -9.42 14.03
N THR A 397 7.16 -9.43 14.05
CA THR A 397 7.94 -10.24 15.00
C THR A 397 8.41 -9.47 16.24
N ASP A 398 8.25 -8.15 16.26
CA ASP A 398 8.56 -7.32 17.43
C ASP A 398 7.44 -7.42 18.49
N ALA A 399 7.72 -8.16 19.57
CA ALA A 399 6.79 -8.35 20.68
C ALA A 399 6.32 -7.03 21.33
N SER A 400 7.10 -5.95 21.24
CA SER A 400 6.73 -4.65 21.81
C SER A 400 5.62 -3.92 21.05
N GLN A 401 5.33 -4.36 19.81
CA GLN A 401 4.22 -3.86 19.00
C GLN A 401 2.86 -4.42 19.42
N TYR A 402 2.85 -5.46 20.26
CA TYR A 402 1.64 -6.12 20.71
C TYR A 402 1.22 -5.61 22.09
N ALA A 403 0.01 -5.07 22.18
CA ALA A 403 -0.62 -4.76 23.46
C ALA A 403 -1.49 -5.93 23.90
N VAL A 404 -1.49 -6.23 25.20
CA VAL A 404 -2.41 -7.20 25.79
C VAL A 404 -3.14 -6.54 26.95
N GLU A 405 -4.47 -6.57 26.91
CA GLU A 405 -5.34 -6.05 27.95
C GLU A 405 -6.08 -7.21 28.63
N GLY A 406 -6.17 -7.21 29.95
CA GLY A 406 -6.85 -8.25 30.72
C GLY A 406 -6.44 -8.27 32.19
N LYS A 407 -7.22 -8.96 33.03
CA LYS A 407 -6.99 -9.02 34.49
C LYS A 407 -5.67 -9.67 34.87
N ASP A 408 -5.17 -10.59 34.04
CA ASP A 408 -3.93 -11.33 34.29
C ASP A 408 -2.65 -10.53 34.00
N ASN A 409 -2.74 -9.30 33.47
CA ASN A 409 -1.57 -8.51 33.06
C ASN A 409 -0.61 -9.27 32.14
N PHE A 410 -1.16 -10.05 31.19
CA PHE A 410 -0.35 -10.70 30.18
C PHE A 410 0.46 -9.69 29.37
N LYS A 411 1.60 -10.14 28.86
CA LYS A 411 2.36 -9.47 27.80
C LYS A 411 2.75 -10.48 26.73
N VAL A 412 2.92 -10.01 25.50
CA VAL A 412 3.62 -10.80 24.49
C VAL A 412 5.10 -10.73 24.79
N SER A 413 5.69 -11.88 25.14
CA SER A 413 7.12 -11.98 25.49
C SER A 413 8.00 -12.26 24.27
N ALA A 414 7.43 -12.92 23.27
CA ALA A 414 8.09 -13.24 22.01
C ALA A 414 7.04 -13.44 20.91
N VAL A 415 7.44 -13.14 19.68
CA VAL A 415 6.72 -13.53 18.47
C VAL A 415 7.70 -14.23 17.55
N GLN A 416 7.32 -15.40 17.07
CA GLN A 416 8.16 -16.24 16.22
C GLN A 416 7.44 -16.51 14.91
N THR A 417 8.18 -16.58 13.81
CA THR A 417 7.67 -17.20 12.59
C THR A 417 7.26 -18.64 12.88
N TYR A 418 6.14 -19.06 12.35
CA TYR A 418 5.53 -20.35 12.62
C TYR A 418 4.91 -20.90 11.34
N SER A 419 4.92 -22.21 11.16
CA SER A 419 4.22 -22.86 10.06
C SER A 419 3.28 -23.89 10.66
N GLY A 420 2.07 -23.43 10.99
CA GLY A 420 1.06 -24.24 11.65
C GLY A 420 -0.13 -24.59 10.76
N ALA A 421 -1.07 -25.33 11.34
CA ALA A 421 -2.34 -25.63 10.69
C ALA A 421 -3.10 -24.34 10.32
N ASN A 422 -4.01 -24.45 9.34
CA ASN A 422 -4.87 -23.36 8.85
C ASN A 422 -4.10 -22.10 8.41
N GLY A 423 -2.89 -22.27 7.87
CA GLY A 423 -2.10 -21.16 7.33
C GLY A 423 -1.50 -20.23 8.40
N THR A 424 -1.54 -20.60 9.69
CA THR A 424 -0.94 -19.78 10.75
C THR A 424 0.55 -19.58 10.50
N THR A 425 0.97 -18.31 10.47
CA THR A 425 2.32 -17.88 10.08
C THR A 425 3.17 -17.41 11.26
N HIS A 426 2.55 -17.13 12.40
CA HIS A 426 3.23 -16.62 13.58
C HIS A 426 2.75 -17.30 14.85
N LYS A 427 3.63 -17.39 15.84
CA LYS A 427 3.33 -17.85 17.20
C LYS A 427 3.63 -16.74 18.19
N LEU A 428 2.60 -16.23 18.86
CA LEU A 428 2.68 -15.25 19.93
C LEU A 428 2.78 -15.98 21.26
N VAL A 429 3.76 -15.62 22.09
CA VAL A 429 3.96 -16.22 23.42
C VAL A 429 3.49 -15.25 24.49
N LEU A 430 2.27 -15.45 24.99
CA LEU A 430 1.71 -14.64 26.07
C LEU A 430 2.20 -15.15 27.42
N THR A 431 2.74 -14.26 28.27
CA THR A 431 3.24 -14.61 29.60
C THR A 431 2.69 -13.67 30.66
N THR A 432 2.40 -14.21 31.85
CA THR A 432 2.14 -13.44 33.08
C THR A 432 2.82 -14.10 34.27
N ASP A 433 3.31 -13.29 35.21
CA ASP A 433 3.80 -13.69 36.53
C ASP A 433 2.71 -13.62 37.61
N LYS A 434 1.54 -13.03 37.28
CA LYS A 434 0.43 -12.77 38.21
C LYS A 434 -0.90 -13.19 37.60
N PRO A 435 -1.09 -14.49 37.31
CA PRO A 435 -2.35 -14.99 36.75
C PRO A 435 -3.51 -14.71 37.72
N ALA A 436 -4.58 -14.14 37.19
CA ALA A 436 -5.80 -13.85 37.94
C ALA A 436 -6.65 -15.13 38.09
N ARG A 437 -7.70 -15.06 38.93
CA ARG A 437 -8.65 -16.16 39.14
C ARG A 437 -10.03 -15.82 38.58
N GLY A 438 -10.82 -16.86 38.35
CA GLY A 438 -12.18 -16.76 37.81
C GLY A 438 -12.22 -16.49 36.31
N GLU A 439 -13.44 -16.37 35.78
CA GLU A 439 -13.68 -16.07 34.37
C GLU A 439 -13.13 -14.70 33.99
N ARG A 440 -12.37 -14.69 32.89
CA ARG A 440 -11.69 -13.50 32.39
C ARG A 440 -11.28 -13.66 30.92
N THR A 441 -10.81 -12.57 30.34
CA THR A 441 -10.34 -12.53 28.96
C THR A 441 -8.97 -11.88 28.89
N ALA A 442 -8.21 -12.26 27.86
CA ALA A 442 -7.05 -11.49 27.42
C ALA A 442 -7.27 -11.05 25.97
N THR A 443 -7.19 -9.75 25.75
CA THR A 443 -7.40 -9.10 24.46
C THR A 443 -6.04 -8.69 23.89
N ILE A 444 -5.64 -9.26 22.76
CA ILE A 444 -4.34 -9.06 22.12
C ILE A 444 -4.53 -8.16 20.91
N ARG A 445 -3.71 -7.13 20.76
CA ARG A 445 -3.80 -6.15 19.67
C ARG A 445 -2.44 -5.90 19.08
N LEU A 446 -2.35 -5.88 17.74
CA LEU A 446 -1.17 -5.36 17.05
C LEU A 446 -1.36 -3.86 16.82
N ARG A 447 -0.45 -3.04 17.35
CA ARG A 447 -0.53 -1.58 17.21
C ARG A 447 -0.32 -1.15 15.77
N ARG A 448 -1.14 -0.20 15.33
CA ARG A 448 -0.95 0.57 14.10
C ARG A 448 -0.49 1.96 14.49
N GLN A 449 0.81 2.21 14.34
CA GLN A 449 1.41 3.50 14.68
C GLN A 449 2.14 4.10 13.48
N PHE A 450 1.63 5.23 13.00
CA PHE A 450 2.30 6.08 12.04
C PHE A 450 2.71 7.40 12.72
N PRO A 451 3.90 7.94 12.41
CA PRO A 451 4.95 7.33 11.60
C PRO A 451 5.64 6.16 12.33
N PRO A 452 6.14 5.14 11.61
CA PRO A 452 7.14 4.23 12.17
C PRO A 452 8.42 5.00 12.51
N ARG A 453 9.23 4.43 13.40
CA ARG A 453 10.46 5.04 13.91
C ARG A 453 11.40 5.50 12.79
N TRP A 454 11.56 4.72 11.72
CA TRP A 454 12.46 5.08 10.62
C TRP A 454 11.98 6.32 9.85
N ILE A 455 10.67 6.48 9.61
CA ILE A 455 10.10 7.67 8.96
C ILE A 455 10.31 8.89 9.86
N ALA A 456 10.01 8.76 11.15
CA ALA A 456 10.22 9.83 12.13
C ALA A 456 11.69 10.29 12.19
N ASN A 457 12.64 9.34 12.19
CA ASN A 457 14.07 9.62 12.25
C ASN A 457 14.65 10.18 10.94
N THR A 458 14.05 9.84 9.80
CA THR A 458 14.51 10.30 8.48
C THR A 458 13.93 11.66 8.12
N ASN A 459 12.79 12.04 8.71
CA ASN A 459 12.17 13.32 8.44
C ASN A 459 12.95 14.50 9.04
N THR A 460 13.14 15.56 8.27
CA THR A 460 13.54 16.87 8.78
C THR A 460 12.60 17.96 8.30
N THR A 461 12.41 19.00 9.12
CA THR A 461 11.73 20.26 8.73
C THR A 461 12.72 21.39 8.45
N ASN A 462 14.02 21.08 8.47
CA ASN A 462 15.11 22.00 8.15
C ASN A 462 16.21 21.23 7.41
N ASP A 463 16.38 21.54 6.13
CA ASP A 463 17.38 20.94 5.25
C ASP A 463 18.45 21.96 4.81
N ALA A 464 18.64 23.01 5.63
CA ALA A 464 19.72 23.97 5.41
C ALA A 464 21.12 23.33 5.51
N ALA A 465 21.25 22.11 6.00
CA ALA A 465 22.49 21.35 5.90
C ALA A 465 22.13 19.92 5.47
N PRO A 466 22.29 19.56 4.19
CA PRO A 466 22.03 18.19 3.75
C PRO A 466 22.99 17.24 4.47
N ASP A 467 22.44 16.10 4.88
CA ASP A 467 23.16 15.02 5.54
C ASP A 467 22.73 13.67 4.97
N ALA A 468 23.35 12.59 5.46
CA ALA A 468 23.14 11.23 4.95
C ALA A 468 21.87 10.53 5.44
N ASN A 469 21.16 11.11 6.40
CA ASN A 469 20.07 10.45 7.12
C ASN A 469 18.73 11.14 6.95
N SER A 470 18.69 12.38 6.46
CA SER A 470 17.50 13.22 6.45
C SER A 470 16.93 13.54 5.06
N THR A 471 15.59 13.49 4.98
CA THR A 471 14.77 13.95 3.86
C THR A 471 13.81 15.02 4.36
N PHE A 472 13.79 16.18 3.70
CA PHE A 472 12.88 17.25 4.05
C PHE A 472 11.43 16.83 3.83
N GLY A 473 10.61 16.90 4.88
CA GLY A 473 9.16 16.72 4.80
C GLY A 473 8.66 15.31 4.49
N LEU A 474 9.52 14.30 4.54
CA LEU A 474 9.15 12.90 4.29
C LEU A 474 7.93 12.47 5.11
N GLN A 475 7.94 12.72 6.43
CA GLN A 475 6.85 12.34 7.31
C GLN A 475 5.56 13.07 6.92
N ASN A 476 5.63 14.35 6.57
CA ASN A 476 4.46 15.14 6.20
C ASN A 476 3.85 14.64 4.88
N LEU A 477 4.69 14.36 3.88
CA LEU A 477 4.25 13.79 2.61
C LEU A 477 3.53 12.45 2.86
N LEU A 478 4.19 11.53 3.56
CA LEU A 478 3.65 10.20 3.87
C LEU A 478 2.48 10.24 4.87
N GLN A 479 2.35 11.28 5.69
CA GLN A 479 1.20 11.49 6.56
C GLN A 479 -0.08 11.73 5.76
N GLY A 480 0.02 12.39 4.60
CA GLY A 480 -1.09 12.54 3.68
C GLY A 480 -1.59 11.20 3.15
N VAL A 481 -0.65 10.32 2.79
CA VAL A 481 -0.95 8.96 2.35
C VAL A 481 -1.57 8.15 3.49
N GLU A 482 -1.02 8.20 4.71
CA GLU A 482 -1.60 7.51 5.87
C GLU A 482 -3.03 7.99 6.16
N ARG A 483 -3.33 9.29 6.06
CA ARG A 483 -4.70 9.80 6.26
C ARG A 483 -5.68 9.20 5.25
N ALA A 484 -5.26 9.02 4.00
CA ALA A 484 -6.09 8.37 3.00
C ALA A 484 -6.34 6.89 3.32
N TYR A 485 -5.33 6.16 3.77
CA TYR A 485 -5.44 4.74 4.09
C TYR A 485 -6.00 4.44 5.50
N ASN A 486 -5.98 5.41 6.40
CA ASN A 486 -6.46 5.33 7.79
C ASN A 486 -7.43 6.46 8.15
N PRO A 487 -8.54 6.64 7.41
CA PRO A 487 -9.40 7.81 7.59
C PRO A 487 -10.05 7.88 8.99
N ASN A 488 -10.15 6.74 9.68
CA ASN A 488 -10.73 6.64 11.01
C ASN A 488 -9.68 6.65 12.14
N ASN A 489 -8.40 6.89 11.83
CA ASN A 489 -7.30 6.85 12.79
C ASN A 489 -7.29 5.57 13.64
N GLN A 490 -7.48 4.42 13.00
CA GLN A 490 -7.34 3.12 13.66
C GLN A 490 -5.95 3.02 14.27
N THR A 491 -5.92 2.72 15.56
CA THR A 491 -4.68 2.58 16.35
C THR A 491 -4.17 1.14 16.38
N GLU A 492 -4.88 0.21 15.75
CA GLU A 492 -4.66 -1.22 15.82
C GLU A 492 -4.97 -1.85 14.46
N TYR A 493 -4.16 -2.84 14.04
CA TYR A 493 -4.42 -3.62 12.82
C TYR A 493 -5.48 -4.70 13.04
N PHE A 494 -5.47 -5.34 14.22
CA PHE A 494 -6.47 -6.34 14.60
C PHE A 494 -6.57 -6.46 16.12
N THR A 495 -7.64 -7.12 16.54
CA THR A 495 -7.89 -7.51 17.93
C THR A 495 -8.23 -9.01 17.99
N LEU A 496 -7.56 -9.76 18.87
CA LEU A 496 -7.87 -11.15 19.23
C LEU A 496 -8.35 -11.21 20.66
N THR A 497 -9.26 -12.12 20.98
CA THR A 497 -9.78 -12.29 22.34
C THR A 497 -9.75 -13.75 22.74
N ILE A 498 -8.92 -14.09 23.72
CA ILE A 498 -8.95 -15.43 24.33
C ILE A 498 -9.75 -15.40 25.64
N LYS A 499 -10.55 -16.45 25.87
CA LYS A 499 -11.34 -16.65 27.08
C LYS A 499 -10.62 -17.61 28.03
N LEU A 500 -10.53 -17.22 29.29
CA LEU A 500 -9.92 -17.95 30.38
C LEU A 500 -11.01 -18.23 31.42
N ASN A 501 -11.59 -19.43 31.36
CA ASN A 501 -12.76 -19.82 32.13
C ASN A 501 -12.38 -20.65 33.36
#